data_AF-A0A096AVM2-F1
#
_entry.id   AF-A0A096AVM2-F1
#
_cell.length_a   1.000
_cell.length_b   1.000
_cell.length_c   1.000
_cell.angle_alpha   90.00
_cell.angle_beta   90.00
_cell.angle_gamma   90.00
#
_symmetry.space_group_name_H-M   'P 1'
#
loop_
_entity.id
_entity.type
_entity.pdbx_description
1 polymer ?
#
loop_
_entity_poly.entity_id
_entity_poly.type
_entity_poly.pdbx_seq_one_letter_code
_entity_poly.pdbx_strand_id
1 'polypeptide(L)'
;RPGGAGQAPGGWLFGQVQQAGQGTLRVVCGGLTLDQTELHVPPGLDYAWTEDTGGDELLRAGDRLLVLVTADGQDYYILQKAVFS
;
A
#
# COMPACT_ATOMS: atom_id res chain seq x y z
N ARG A 1 -22.42 -21.88 15.57
CA ARG A 1 -21.45 -20.77 15.45
C ARG A 1 -20.74 -20.97 14.12
N PRO A 2 -21.08 -20.25 13.03
CA PRO A 2 -20.41 -20.51 11.76
C PRO A 2 -18.97 -20.01 11.88
N GLY A 3 -18.04 -20.86 11.43
CA GLY A 3 -16.61 -20.77 11.67
C GLY A 3 -15.99 -19.50 11.11
N GLY A 4 -14.93 -19.06 11.80
CA GLY A 4 -14.04 -18.03 11.28
C GLY A 4 -13.63 -18.40 9.87
N ALA A 5 -13.94 -17.52 8.92
CA ALA A 5 -13.32 -17.57 7.61
C ALA A 5 -11.81 -17.61 7.86
N GLY A 6 -11.17 -18.73 7.53
CA GLY A 6 -9.73 -18.86 7.58
C GLY A 6 -9.16 -17.69 6.80
N GLN A 7 -8.49 -16.79 7.51
CA GLN A 7 -7.72 -15.72 6.90
C GLN A 7 -6.78 -16.38 5.89
N ALA A 8 -6.92 -16.01 4.61
CA ALA A 8 -6.07 -16.58 3.58
C ALA A 8 -4.60 -16.37 3.99
N PRO A 9 -3.74 -17.39 3.87
CA PRO A 9 -2.36 -17.32 4.34
C PRO A 9 -1.59 -16.35 3.44
N GLY A 10 -1.54 -15.07 3.83
CA GLY A 10 -0.85 -14.02 3.08
C GLY A 10 -1.24 -13.97 1.60
N GLY A 11 -0.39 -13.35 0.81
CA GLY A 11 -0.54 -13.28 -0.65
C GLY A 11 -0.83 -11.87 -1.14
N TRP A 12 -1.42 -11.80 -2.34
CA TRP A 12 -1.51 -10.57 -3.10
C TRP A 12 -2.84 -9.88 -2.87
N LEU A 13 -2.78 -8.57 -2.63
CA LEU A 13 -3.97 -7.73 -2.53
C LEU A 13 -3.76 -6.39 -3.21
N PHE A 14 -4.87 -5.74 -3.54
CA PHE A 14 -4.84 -4.36 -3.98
C PHE A 14 -4.96 -3.41 -2.79
N GLY A 15 -4.09 -2.42 -2.77
CA GLY A 15 -4.17 -1.26 -1.89
C GLY A 15 -4.60 -0.02 -2.66
N GLN A 16 -5.10 0.98 -1.93
CA GLN A 16 -5.35 2.32 -2.46
C GLN A 16 -4.73 3.35 -1.53
N VAL A 17 -3.94 4.25 -2.09
CA VAL A 17 -3.37 5.38 -1.36
C VAL A 17 -4.50 6.35 -1.03
N GLN A 18 -4.70 6.62 0.25
CA GLN A 18 -5.61 7.66 0.73
C GLN A 18 -4.90 9.00 0.91
N GLN A 19 -3.62 8.95 1.29
CA GLN A 19 -2.79 10.13 1.51
C GLN A 19 -1.34 9.79 1.21
N ALA A 20 -0.63 10.68 0.54
CA ALA A 20 0.81 10.62 0.32
C ALA A 20 1.37 12.04 0.20
N GLY A 21 2.66 12.21 0.48
CA GLY A 21 3.37 13.49 0.44
C GLY A 21 3.79 13.98 1.83
N GLN A 22 4.81 14.84 1.86
CA GLN A 22 5.37 15.44 3.09
C GLN A 22 5.78 14.39 4.14
N GLY A 23 6.26 13.23 3.69
CA GLY A 23 6.67 12.13 4.55
C GLY A 23 5.51 11.35 5.18
N THR A 24 4.28 11.62 4.78
CA THR A 24 3.09 10.89 5.22
C THR A 24 2.65 9.89 4.16
N LEU A 25 2.28 8.68 4.56
CA LEU A 25 1.64 7.70 3.70
C LEU A 25 0.49 7.04 4.44
N ARG A 26 -0.65 6.88 3.77
CA ARG A 26 -1.78 6.10 4.27
C ARG A 26 -2.36 5.27 3.14
N VAL A 27 -2.43 3.96 3.33
CA VAL A 27 -2.93 3.01 2.33
C VAL A 27 -4.05 2.18 2.94
N VAL A 28 -5.16 2.06 2.22
CA VAL A 28 -6.24 1.12 2.57
C VAL A 28 -6.04 -0.15 1.77
N CYS A 29 -5.91 -1.28 2.46
CA CYS A 29 -5.68 -2.57 1.82
C CYS A 29 -6.18 -3.71 2.72
N GLY A 30 -6.81 -4.73 2.15
CA GLY A 30 -7.34 -5.86 2.93
C GLY A 30 -8.36 -5.49 4.03
N GLY A 31 -9.02 -4.33 3.95
CA GLY A 31 -9.91 -3.81 4.99
C GLY A 31 -9.23 -3.07 6.14
N LEU A 32 -7.89 -2.97 6.11
CA LEU A 32 -7.08 -2.20 7.07
C LEU A 32 -6.68 -0.85 6.48
N THR A 33 -6.35 0.09 7.36
CA THR A 33 -5.71 1.36 7.00
C THR A 33 -4.32 1.34 7.61
N LEU A 34 -3.30 1.30 6.77
CA LEU A 34 -1.89 1.20 7.16
C LEU A 34 -1.18 2.53 6.94
N ASP A 35 -0.26 2.88 7.83
CA ASP A 35 0.60 4.05 7.70
C ASP A 35 2.02 3.72 7.19
N GLN A 36 2.88 4.74 7.05
CA GLN A 36 4.24 4.58 6.55
C GLN A 36 5.15 3.70 7.43
N THR A 37 4.79 3.44 8.68
CA THR A 37 5.56 2.60 9.60
C THR A 37 5.17 1.13 9.52
N GLU A 38 3.96 0.85 9.02
CA GLU A 38 3.40 -0.49 8.84
C GLU A 38 3.62 -1.02 7.41
N LEU A 39 4.10 -0.17 6.50
CA LEU A 39 4.29 -0.47 5.09
C LEU A 39 5.77 -0.49 4.71
N HIS A 40 6.20 -1.56 4.04
CA HIS A 40 7.47 -1.58 3.34
C HIS A 40 7.31 -1.00 1.94
N VAL A 41 7.83 0.22 1.74
CA VAL A 41 7.81 0.93 0.46
C VAL A 41 9.13 0.66 -0.29
N PRO A 42 9.09 0.23 -1.57
CA PRO A 42 10.30 0.02 -2.34
C PRO A 42 10.94 1.38 -2.71
N PRO A 43 12.26 1.45 -2.88
CA PRO A 43 12.97 2.72 -3.11
C PRO A 43 12.60 3.43 -4.42
N GLY A 44 11.92 2.75 -5.34
CA GLY A 44 11.44 3.32 -6.60
C GLY A 44 10.08 4.02 -6.50
N LEU A 45 9.46 4.07 -5.31
CA LEU A 45 8.22 4.80 -5.06
C LEU A 45 8.47 5.84 -3.97
N ASP A 46 7.92 7.03 -4.16
CA ASP A 46 8.13 8.14 -3.23
C ASP A 46 6.81 8.68 -2.69
N TYR A 47 6.73 8.78 -1.36
CA TYR A 47 5.65 9.45 -0.63
C TYR A 47 6.18 10.59 0.25
N ALA A 48 7.50 10.78 0.30
CA ALA A 48 8.18 11.78 1.10
C ALA A 48 8.41 13.09 0.35
N TRP A 49 8.06 13.14 -0.94
CA TRP A 49 8.08 14.36 -1.75
C TRP A 49 7.41 15.55 -1.06
N THR A 50 8.01 16.72 -1.20
CA THR A 50 7.50 17.98 -0.66
C THR A 50 6.71 18.80 -1.70
N GLU A 51 6.90 18.50 -2.98
CA GLU A 51 6.17 19.09 -4.10
C GLU A 51 5.83 17.98 -5.10
N ASP A 52 4.61 17.99 -5.62
CA ASP A 52 4.18 17.02 -6.63
C ASP A 52 4.65 17.50 -8.01
N THR A 53 5.75 16.92 -8.48
CA THR A 53 6.36 17.25 -9.78
C THR A 53 5.71 16.52 -10.96
N GLY A 54 4.68 15.70 -10.72
CA GLY A 54 4.08 14.86 -11.77
C GLY A 54 4.85 13.58 -12.08
N GLY A 55 5.90 13.24 -11.33
CA GLY A 55 6.67 12.00 -11.52
C GLY A 55 5.84 10.72 -11.35
N ASP A 56 6.15 9.70 -12.14
CA ASP A 56 5.47 8.39 -12.09
C ASP A 56 5.81 7.62 -10.82
N GLU A 57 6.96 7.89 -10.20
CA GLU A 57 7.39 7.34 -8.93
C GLU A 57 6.62 7.90 -7.73
N LEU A 58 6.02 9.08 -7.87
CA LEU A 58 5.30 9.71 -6.76
C LEU A 58 3.98 8.96 -6.50
N LEU A 59 3.79 8.57 -5.25
CA LEU A 59 2.53 8.09 -4.72
C LEU A 59 1.62 9.28 -4.43
N ARG A 60 0.35 9.16 -4.84
CA ARG A 60 -0.69 10.19 -4.69
C ARG A 60 -1.97 9.57 -4.18
N ALA A 61 -2.80 10.38 -3.52
CA ALA A 61 -4.14 9.96 -3.16
C ALA A 61 -4.91 9.48 -4.40
N GLY A 62 -5.51 8.29 -4.32
CA GLY A 62 -6.19 7.63 -5.43
C GLY A 62 -5.35 6.57 -6.14
N ASP A 63 -4.02 6.58 -6.01
CA ASP A 63 -3.17 5.56 -6.62
C ASP A 63 -3.53 4.16 -6.12
N ARG A 64 -3.56 3.20 -7.04
CA ARG A 64 -3.73 1.78 -6.70
C ARG A 64 -2.38 1.09 -6.62
N LEU A 65 -2.24 0.22 -5.62
CA LEU A 65 -1.01 -0.49 -5.32
C LEU A 65 -1.24 -1.99 -5.38
N LEU A 66 -0.22 -2.72 -5.82
CA LEU A 66 -0.12 -4.16 -5.60
C LEU A 66 0.70 -4.39 -4.32
N VAL A 67 0.10 -5.08 -3.35
CA VAL A 67 0.68 -5.31 -2.03
C VAL A 67 0.79 -6.81 -1.77
N LEU A 68 1.93 -7.24 -1.27
CA LEU A 68 2.16 -8.58 -0.75
C LEU A 68 2.03 -8.56 0.77
N VAL A 69 1.24 -9.47 1.31
CA VAL A 69 1.08 -9.68 2.75
C VAL A 69 1.71 -11.00 3.15
N THR A 70 2.46 -11.00 4.24
CA THR A 70 3.04 -12.23 4.80
C THR A 70 1.95 -13.19 5.30
N ALA A 71 2.30 -14.47 5.40
CA ALA A 71 1.33 -15.51 5.77
C ALA A 71 0.69 -15.31 7.15
N ASP A 72 1.40 -14.64 8.06
CA ASP A 72 0.95 -14.28 9.41
C ASP A 72 0.14 -12.97 9.46
N GLY A 73 0.03 -12.24 8.33
CA GLY A 73 -0.71 -10.99 8.22
C GLY A 73 -0.06 -9.79 8.91
N GLN A 74 1.23 -9.89 9.27
CA GLN A 74 1.93 -8.84 10.03
C GLN A 74 2.63 -7.83 9.14
N ASP A 75 3.26 -8.27 8.05
CA ASP A 75 4.05 -7.40 7.19
C ASP A 75 3.37 -7.15 5.84
N TYR A 76 3.41 -5.90 5.38
CA TYR A 76 2.79 -5.44 4.14
C TYR A 76 3.84 -4.77 3.25
N TYR A 77 4.10 -5.38 2.09
CA TYR A 77 5.09 -4.90 1.12
C TYR A 77 4.39 -4.31 -0.10
N ILE A 78 4.64 -3.04 -0.39
CA ILE A 78 4.23 -2.46 -1.68
C ILE A 78 5.21 -2.99 -2.73
N LEU A 79 4.67 -3.58 -3.79
CA LEU A 79 5.50 -4.13 -4.86
C LEU A 79 5.49 -3.23 -6.09
N GLN A 80 4.33 -2.64 -6.40
CA GLN A 80 4.22 -1.76 -7.55
C GLN A 80 3.02 -0.82 -7.45
N LYS A 81 3.13 0.37 -8.04
CA LYS A 81 2.00 1.22 -8.38
C LYS A 81 1.35 0.72 -9.67
N ALA A 82 0.04 0.48 -9.64
CA ALA A 82 -0.72 0.10 -10.81
C ALA A 82 -0.86 1.30 -11.76
N VAL A 83 -0.43 1.13 -13.00
CA VAL A 83 -0.60 2.10 -14.09
C VAL A 83 -1.70 1.56 -15.00
N PHE A 84 -2.82 2.26 -15.07
CA PHE A 84 -3.89 1.94 -16.02
C PHE A 84 -3.73 2.86 -17.23
N SER A 85 -3.75 2.27 -18.43
CA SER A 85 -3.73 2.97 -19.72
C SER A 85 -5.12 2.99 -20.35
#